data_AF-A0A7S0ZSR5-F1
#
_entry.id   AF-A0A7S0ZSR5-F1
#
_cell.length_a   1.000
_cell.length_b   1.000
_cell.length_c   1.000
_cell.angle_alpha   90.00
_cell.angle_beta   90.00
_cell.angle_gamma   90.00
#
_symmetry.space_group_name_H-M   'P 1'
#
loop_
_entity.id
_entity.type
_entity.pdbx_description
1 polymer ?
#
loop_
_entity_poly.entity_id
_entity_poly.type
_entity_poly.pdbx_seq_one_letter_code
_entity_poly.pdbx_strand_id
1 'polypeptide(L)'
;FSAAFAGMVIIHDDASLIRAVEEAILHDVDTCQWAKDTEWIGFKTSMDVNTVQDFYAWARTAFLPRFFDQTYTFSEDWDPEQDPEMASMMVDIPFEDRGVLLQYNRLVGGIRFRQEVSAKE
;
A
#
# COMPACT_ATOMS: atom_id res chain seq x y z
N PHE A 1 23.70 -11.39 -31.75
CA PHE A 1 23.45 -10.10 -31.09
C PHE A 1 22.12 -10.10 -30.33
N SER A 2 21.02 -10.58 -30.92
CA SER A 2 19.70 -10.72 -30.25
C SER A 2 19.69 -11.64 -29.03
N ALA A 3 20.34 -12.81 -29.09
CA ALA A 3 20.34 -13.77 -27.97
C ALA A 3 21.10 -13.27 -26.73
N ALA A 4 22.21 -12.54 -26.93
CA ALA A 4 22.98 -11.94 -25.84
C ALA A 4 22.23 -10.77 -25.19
N PHE A 5 21.51 -9.99 -26.01
CA PHE A 5 20.62 -8.93 -25.52
C PHE A 5 19.44 -9.50 -24.72
N ALA A 6 18.77 -10.54 -25.23
CA ALA A 6 17.69 -11.20 -24.51
C ALA A 6 18.16 -11.84 -23.19
N GLY A 7 19.35 -12.45 -23.17
CA GLY A 7 19.96 -12.98 -21.95
C GLY A 7 20.27 -11.88 -20.92
N MET A 8 20.78 -10.73 -21.36
CA MET A 8 21.01 -9.56 -20.49
C MET A 8 19.70 -9.03 -19.90
N VAL A 9 18.62 -8.96 -20.70
CA VAL A 9 17.30 -8.55 -20.22
C VAL A 9 16.79 -9.52 -19.15
N ILE A 10 16.83 -10.83 -19.38
CA ILE A 10 16.32 -11.82 -18.40
C ILE A 10 17.13 -11.82 -17.10
N ILE A 11 18.45 -11.60 -17.17
CA ILE A 11 19.31 -11.55 -15.97
C ILE A 11 19.09 -10.27 -15.17
N HIS A 12 18.75 -9.17 -15.84
CA HIS A 12 18.58 -7.85 -15.20
C HIS A 12 17.11 -7.53 -14.86
N ASP A 13 16.17 -8.29 -15.42
CA ASP A 13 14.77 -8.24 -15.08
C ASP A 13 14.59 -9.06 -13.79
N ASP A 14 14.72 -8.37 -12.65
CA ASP A 14 14.52 -8.93 -11.30
C ASP A 14 13.03 -9.24 -11.05
N ALA A 15 12.47 -10.13 -11.88
CA ALA A 15 11.05 -10.49 -11.89
C ALA A 15 10.60 -11.07 -10.55
N SER A 16 11.50 -11.71 -9.79
CA SER A 16 11.21 -12.21 -8.44
C SER A 16 10.96 -11.07 -7.44
N LEU A 17 11.74 -9.99 -7.52
CA LEU A 17 11.57 -8.82 -6.66
C LEU A 17 10.29 -8.08 -7.02
N ILE A 18 10.03 -7.89 -8.31
CA ILE A 18 8.77 -7.28 -8.79
C ILE A 18 7.58 -8.08 -8.26
N ARG A 19 7.60 -9.40 -8.43
CA ARG A 19 6.52 -10.27 -7.95
C ARG A 19 6.33 -10.20 -6.43
N ALA A 20 7.43 -10.17 -5.68
CA ALA A 20 7.36 -10.04 -4.22
C ALA A 20 6.72 -8.71 -3.79
N VAL A 21 7.05 -7.61 -4.48
CA VAL A 21 6.43 -6.30 -4.23
C VAL A 21 4.94 -6.32 -4.61
N GLU A 22 4.58 -6.89 -5.77
CA GLU A 22 3.18 -7.04 -6.17
C GLU A 22 2.36 -7.85 -5.16
N GLU A 23 2.91 -8.97 -4.69
CA GLU A 23 2.25 -9.84 -3.71
C GLU A 23 2.11 -9.15 -2.35
N ALA A 24 3.12 -8.40 -1.92
CA ALA A 24 3.06 -7.60 -0.69
C ALA A 24 1.98 -6.50 -0.78
N ILE A 25 1.89 -5.81 -1.92
CA ILE A 25 0.86 -4.79 -2.16
C ILE A 25 -0.53 -5.41 -2.15
N LEU A 26 -0.73 -6.54 -2.85
CA LEU A 26 -2.01 -7.25 -2.87
C LEU A 26 -2.44 -7.67 -1.45
N HIS A 27 -1.50 -8.20 -0.67
CA HIS A 27 -1.76 -8.57 0.71
C HIS A 27 -2.18 -7.36 1.57
N ASP A 28 -1.55 -6.20 1.39
CA ASP A 28 -1.91 -4.99 2.13
C ASP A 28 -3.29 -4.44 1.70
N VAL A 29 -3.65 -4.54 0.41
CA VAL A 29 -5.00 -4.20 -0.08
C VAL A 29 -6.06 -5.11 0.56
N ASP A 30 -5.80 -6.41 0.64
CA ASP A 30 -6.75 -7.38 1.18
C ASP A 30 -6.93 -7.27 2.70
N THR A 31 -5.90 -6.79 3.40
CA THR A 31 -5.91 -6.58 4.85
C THR A 31 -6.40 -5.19 5.25
N CYS A 32 -6.72 -4.30 4.30
CA CYS A 32 -7.30 -3.00 4.57
C CYS A 32 -8.70 -3.11 5.20
N GLN A 33 -8.78 -2.86 6.51
CA GLN A 33 -10.00 -2.96 7.31
C GLN A 33 -10.66 -1.59 7.48
N TRP A 34 -11.97 -1.51 7.23
CA TRP A 34 -12.68 -0.22 7.19
C TRP A 34 -13.87 -0.09 8.12
N ALA A 35 -14.44 -1.22 8.56
CA ALA A 35 -15.56 -1.26 9.49
C ALA A 35 -15.50 -2.50 10.37
N LYS A 36 -15.99 -2.38 11.61
CA LYS A 36 -16.23 -3.53 12.48
C LYS A 36 -17.64 -4.05 12.21
N ASP A 37 -17.77 -5.32 11.81
CA ASP A 37 -19.08 -5.87 11.44
C ASP A 37 -19.98 -6.11 12.66
N THR A 38 -19.41 -6.41 13.84
CA THR A 38 -20.10 -6.41 15.15
C THR A 38 -19.09 -6.50 16.29
N GLU A 39 -19.49 -6.31 17.57
CA GLU A 39 -18.57 -6.38 18.72
C GLU A 39 -17.76 -7.68 18.80
N TRP A 40 -18.32 -8.77 18.25
CA TRP A 40 -17.79 -10.14 18.29
C TRP A 40 -17.43 -10.73 16.91
N ILE A 41 -17.65 -9.99 15.81
CA ILE A 41 -17.41 -10.46 14.43
C ILE A 41 -16.40 -9.54 13.76
N GLY A 42 -15.58 -10.15 12.90
CA GLY A 42 -14.37 -9.58 12.30
C GLY A 42 -14.55 -8.25 11.57
N PHE A 43 -13.43 -7.70 11.16
CA PHE A 43 -13.38 -6.48 10.40
C PHE A 43 -13.76 -6.73 8.94
N LYS A 44 -14.55 -5.83 8.36
CA LYS A 44 -14.83 -5.82 6.92
C LYS A 44 -13.59 -5.41 6.16
N THR A 45 -13.25 -6.17 5.12
CA THR A 45 -12.12 -5.88 4.24
C THR A 45 -12.59 -5.54 2.83
N SER A 46 -11.65 -5.47 1.87
CA SER A 46 -11.94 -5.32 0.44
C SER A 46 -12.90 -6.39 -0.09
N MET A 47 -12.85 -7.60 0.48
CA MET A 47 -13.67 -8.75 0.08
C MET A 47 -15.15 -8.59 0.43
N ASP A 48 -15.47 -7.71 1.38
CA ASP A 48 -16.84 -7.48 1.87
C ASP A 48 -17.51 -6.26 1.20
N VAL A 49 -16.89 -5.71 0.14
CA VAL A 49 -17.43 -4.60 -0.64
C VAL A 49 -18.52 -5.11 -1.58
N ASN A 50 -19.77 -4.95 -1.16
CA ASN A 50 -20.94 -5.46 -1.91
C ASN A 50 -21.72 -4.37 -2.65
N THR A 51 -21.51 -3.09 -2.31
CA THR A 51 -22.20 -1.95 -2.93
C THR A 51 -21.24 -0.84 -3.33
N VAL A 52 -21.71 0.06 -4.20
CA VAL A 52 -20.96 1.27 -4.58
C VAL A 52 -20.66 2.14 -3.36
N GLN A 53 -21.58 2.20 -2.40
CA GLN A 53 -21.37 2.95 -1.16
C GLN A 53 -20.27 2.33 -0.29
N ASP A 54 -20.26 1.00 -0.18
CA ASP A 54 -19.20 0.28 0.54
C ASP A 54 -17.83 0.50 -0.11
N PHE A 55 -17.77 0.53 -1.45
CA PHE A 55 -16.53 0.81 -2.17
C PHE A 55 -15.97 2.19 -1.79
N TYR A 56 -16.79 3.24 -1.84
CA TYR A 56 -16.34 4.59 -1.46
C TYR A 56 -16.02 4.71 0.02
N ALA A 57 -16.75 4.00 0.89
CA ALA A 57 -16.45 3.96 2.32
C ALA A 57 -15.09 3.30 2.56
N TRP A 58 -14.86 2.09 2.06
CA TRP A 58 -13.58 1.37 2.12
C TRP A 58 -12.43 2.20 1.52
N ALA A 59 -12.63 2.77 0.34
CA ALA A 59 -11.62 3.57 -0.34
C ALA A 59 -11.17 4.76 0.53
N ARG A 60 -12.13 5.45 1.16
CA ARG A 60 -11.86 6.64 1.98
C ARG A 60 -11.29 6.30 3.35
N THR A 61 -11.78 5.27 4.03
CA THR A 61 -11.47 5.04 5.45
C THR A 61 -10.35 4.02 5.68
N ALA A 62 -10.11 3.09 4.75
CA ALA A 62 -9.05 2.10 4.88
C ALA A 62 -7.98 2.27 3.81
N PHE A 63 -8.35 2.16 2.54
CA PHE A 63 -7.38 2.08 1.45
C PHE A 63 -6.53 3.35 1.30
N LEU A 64 -7.15 4.54 1.15
CA LEU A 64 -6.38 5.77 0.97
C LEU A 64 -5.50 6.11 2.19
N PRO A 65 -5.98 6.06 3.44
CA PRO A 65 -5.13 6.30 4.61
C PRO A 65 -3.96 5.32 4.70
N ARG A 66 -4.15 4.05 4.34
CA ARG A 66 -3.10 3.03 4.36
C ARG A 66 -2.00 3.27 3.32
N PHE A 67 -2.40 3.61 2.10
CA PHE A 67 -1.45 3.82 0.99
C PHE A 67 -0.76 5.18 1.01
N PHE A 68 -1.34 6.16 1.70
CA PHE A 68 -0.78 7.49 1.86
C PHE A 68 -0.39 7.78 3.32
N ASP A 69 -0.16 6.74 4.12
CA ASP A 69 0.34 6.92 5.47
C ASP A 69 1.70 7.62 5.41
N GLN A 70 1.84 8.66 6.22
CA GLN A 70 3.05 9.50 6.30
C GLN A 70 3.74 9.30 7.65
N THR A 71 3.39 8.21 8.36
CA THR A 71 3.99 7.89 9.64
C THR A 71 4.95 6.72 9.51
N TYR A 72 6.18 6.91 9.99
CA TYR A 72 7.11 5.82 10.22
C TYR A 72 6.83 5.27 11.63
N THR A 73 6.40 4.02 11.70
CA THR A 73 6.27 3.27 12.95
C THR A 73 7.43 2.30 13.06
N PHE A 74 8.26 2.46 14.09
CA PHE A 74 9.35 1.54 14.39
C PHE A 74 8.85 0.37 15.25
N SER A 75 9.70 -0.64 15.44
CA SER A 75 9.39 -1.83 16.23
C SER A 75 8.78 -1.47 17.59
N GLU A 76 7.76 -2.23 18.01
CA GLU A 76 6.98 -2.04 19.26
C GLU A 76 7.80 -1.87 20.54
N ASP A 77 9.07 -2.28 20.55
CA ASP A 77 9.97 -2.26 21.71
C ASP A 77 10.92 -1.04 21.75
N TRP A 78 10.70 -0.05 20.89
CA TRP A 78 11.52 1.16 20.82
C TRP A 78 10.94 2.29 21.68
N ASP A 79 11.76 2.80 22.61
CA ASP A 79 11.40 3.88 23.53
C ASP A 79 11.86 5.24 22.97
N PRO A 80 10.94 6.15 22.63
CA PRO A 80 11.28 7.48 22.10
C PRO A 80 12.07 8.36 23.06
N GLU A 81 12.13 8.03 24.35
CA GLU A 81 12.93 8.78 25.33
C GLU A 81 14.42 8.45 25.25
N GLN A 82 14.79 7.27 24.71
CA GLN A 82 16.19 6.82 24.67
C GLN A 82 16.95 7.30 23.44
N ASP A 83 16.27 7.68 22.36
CA ASP A 83 16.90 8.13 21.11
C ASP A 83 16.18 9.35 20.50
N PRO A 84 16.57 10.58 20.90
CA PRO A 84 15.96 11.81 20.41
C PRO A 84 16.21 12.09 18.92
N GLU A 85 17.22 11.46 18.29
CA GLU A 85 17.46 11.62 16.84
C GLU A 85 16.39 10.87 16.03
N MET A 86 16.07 9.63 16.42
CA MET A 86 15.00 8.84 15.79
C MET A 86 13.61 9.40 16.07
N ALA A 87 13.38 9.97 17.27
CA ALA A 87 12.14 10.68 17.58
C ALA A 87 11.90 11.88 16.65
N SER A 88 12.96 12.58 16.23
CA SER A 88 12.85 13.69 15.28
C SER A 88 12.45 13.24 13.86
N MET A 89 12.73 12.00 13.49
CA MET A 89 12.28 11.40 12.22
C MET A 89 10.78 11.03 12.22
N MET A 90 10.14 10.98 13.39
CA MET A 90 8.70 10.69 13.51
C MET A 90 7.81 11.92 13.26
N VAL A 91 8.34 13.13 13.39
CA VAL A 91 7.50 14.31 13.67
C VAL A 91 6.84 14.91 12.44
N ASP A 92 7.42 14.81 11.25
CA ASP A 92 6.72 15.16 9.99
C ASP A 92 7.62 14.83 8.81
N ILE A 93 7.20 13.93 7.92
CA ILE A 93 7.90 13.70 6.67
C ILE A 93 7.75 14.95 5.79
N PRO A 94 8.85 15.57 5.31
CA PRO A 94 8.80 16.67 4.36
C PRO A 94 7.91 16.32 3.16
N PHE A 95 7.19 17.29 2.59
CA PHE A 95 6.24 17.01 1.51
C PHE A 95 6.85 16.20 0.35
N GLU A 96 8.12 16.44 0.06
CA GLU A 96 8.90 15.79 -0.99
C GLU A 96 9.16 14.30 -0.71
N ASP A 97 9.26 13.92 0.56
CA ASP A 97 9.58 12.56 1.00
C ASP A 97 8.33 11.73 1.35
N ARG A 98 7.13 12.33 1.19
CA ARG A 98 5.85 11.62 1.37
C ARG A 98 5.59 10.64 0.22
N GLY A 99 4.67 9.71 0.49
CA GLY A 99 4.27 8.69 -0.49
C GLY A 99 5.19 7.48 -0.47
N VAL A 100 5.61 7.04 0.71
CA VAL A 100 6.33 5.77 0.89
C VAL A 100 5.33 4.71 1.34
N LEU A 101 5.01 3.80 0.44
CA LEU A 101 4.19 2.62 0.70
C LEU A 101 5.03 1.58 1.45
N LEU A 102 4.47 1.02 2.52
CA LEU A 102 5.13 0.00 3.37
C LEU A 102 6.50 0.45 3.90
N GLN A 103 6.72 1.74 4.12
CA GLN A 103 7.99 2.31 4.65
C GLN A 103 9.25 2.13 3.76
N TYR A 104 9.17 1.37 2.67
CA TYR A 104 10.30 1.08 1.78
C TYR A 104 10.06 1.42 0.30
N ASN A 105 8.80 1.46 -0.18
CA ASN A 105 8.48 1.61 -1.60
C ASN A 105 7.95 3.01 -1.93
N ARG A 106 8.59 3.74 -2.86
CA ARG A 106 8.09 5.06 -3.25
C ARG A 106 6.91 4.95 -4.24
N LEU A 107 5.80 5.60 -3.90
CA LEU A 107 4.66 5.78 -4.77
C LEU A 107 4.98 6.87 -5.81
N VAL A 108 5.01 6.50 -7.09
CA VAL A 108 5.26 7.44 -8.20
C VAL A 108 3.95 7.72 -8.94
N GLY A 109 3.59 9.00 -9.07
CA GLY A 109 2.43 9.45 -9.86
C GLY A 109 1.06 9.29 -9.18
N GLY A 110 0.88 8.29 -8.31
CA GLY A 110 -0.32 8.11 -7.49
C GLY A 110 -1.22 6.95 -7.92
N ILE A 111 -2.43 6.90 -7.36
CA ILE A 111 -3.38 5.81 -7.56
C ILE A 111 -4.43 6.20 -8.60
N ARG A 112 -4.74 5.29 -9.53
CA ARG A 112 -5.78 5.47 -10.55
C ARG A 112 -6.84 4.38 -10.47
N PHE A 113 -8.07 4.77 -10.16
CA PHE A 113 -9.24 3.91 -10.35
C PHE A 113 -9.65 3.91 -11.82
N ARG A 114 -9.96 2.72 -12.35
CA ARG A 114 -10.53 2.53 -13.69
C ARG A 114 -11.82 1.74 -13.55
N GLN A 115 -12.86 2.17 -14.25
CA GLN A 115 -14.13 1.47 -14.32
C GLN A 115 -14.31 0.96 -15.74
N GLU A 116 -14.62 -0.33 -15.87
CA GLU A 116 -15.07 -0.90 -17.13
C GLU A 116 -16.56 -0.59 -17.29
N VAL A 117 -16.92 0.05 -18.40
CA VAL A 117 -18.30 0.33 -18.75
C VAL A 117 -18.70 -0.67 -19.82
N SER A 118 -19.65 -1.56 -19.52
CA SER A 118 -20.23 -2.39 -20.56
C SER A 118 -21.02 -1.49 -21.51
N ALA A 119 -20.68 -1.53 -22.79
CA ALA A 119 -21.45 -0.82 -23.81
C ALA A 119 -22.90 -1.34 -23.78
N LYS A 120 -23.87 -0.42 -23.72
CA LYS A 120 -25.27 -0.78 -23.93
C LYS A 120 -25.43 -1.18 -25.40
N GLU A 121 -25.70 -2.46 -25.65
CA GLU A 121 -26.35 -2.90 -26.89
C GLU A 121 -27.77 -2.33 -27.00
#